data_AF-A0A7J8HXM7-F1
#
_entry.id   AF-A0A7J8HXM7-F1
#
_cell.length_a   1.000
_cell.length_b   1.000
_cell.length_c   1.000
_cell.angle_alpha   90.00
_cell.angle_beta   90.00
_cell.angle_gamma   90.00
#
_symmetry.space_group_name_H-M   'P 1'
#
loop_
_entity.id
_entity.type
_entity.pdbx_description
1 polymer ?
#
loop_
_entity_poly.entity_id
_entity_poly.type
_entity_poly.pdbx_seq_one_letter_code
_entity_poly.pdbx_strand_id
1 'polypeptide(L)'
;MSAGPAVSGKDSARRGGSTLQVDRRSKGSERGRSALPGLNIGPVVAGVIGARKPQYDIWGNTVNVASRMDSTGVPDRIQVTTDMYQVLAANTYQLECRGVVKVKGKGEMMTYFLNGGPPLS
;
A
#
# COMPACT_ATOMS: atom_id res chain seq x y z
N MET A 1 -1.11 -50.86 -21.08
CA MET A 1 -0.36 -49.60 -20.95
C MET A 1 -0.94 -48.86 -19.75
N SER A 2 -0.24 -48.88 -18.61
CA SER A 2 -0.73 -48.31 -17.34
C SER A 2 -0.52 -46.80 -17.29
N ALA A 3 -1.56 -46.04 -16.95
CA ALA A 3 -1.45 -44.62 -16.65
C ALA A 3 -0.63 -44.42 -15.36
N GLY A 4 0.44 -43.62 -15.43
CA GLY A 4 1.21 -43.20 -14.26
C GLY A 4 0.46 -42.13 -13.44
N PRO A 5 0.73 -42.00 -12.13
CA PRO A 5 -0.02 -41.08 -11.27
C PRO A 5 0.33 -39.62 -11.54
N ALA A 6 -0.67 -38.75 -11.45
CA ALA A 6 -0.52 -37.31 -11.53
C ALA A 6 0.33 -36.79 -10.36
N VAL A 7 1.44 -36.10 -10.65
CA VAL A 7 2.23 -35.40 -9.65
C VAL A 7 1.44 -34.17 -9.17
N SER A 8 0.97 -34.23 -7.92
CA SER A 8 0.37 -33.12 -7.19
C SER A 8 1.44 -32.08 -6.86
N GLY A 9 1.51 -31.02 -7.67
CA GLY A 9 2.31 -29.82 -7.35
C GLY A 9 1.65 -29.08 -6.20
N LYS A 10 2.28 -29.13 -5.02
CA LYS A 10 1.84 -28.44 -3.80
C LYS A 10 1.82 -26.92 -4.02
N ASP A 11 0.62 -26.33 -4.03
CA ASP A 11 0.43 -24.90 -3.84
C ASP A 11 0.93 -24.52 -2.43
N SER A 12 2.06 -23.83 -2.37
CA SER A 12 2.57 -23.22 -1.14
C SER A 12 2.51 -21.70 -1.22
N ALA A 13 1.31 -21.14 -1.34
CA ALA A 13 1.05 -19.75 -1.02
C ALA A 13 0.85 -19.62 0.50
N ARG A 14 1.94 -19.53 1.27
CA ARG A 14 1.87 -19.12 2.69
C ARG A 14 3.05 -18.23 3.05
N ARG A 15 2.78 -16.92 3.15
CA ARG A 15 2.88 -16.12 4.39
C ARG A 15 2.78 -14.61 4.08
N GLY A 16 1.60 -14.05 4.34
CA GLY A 16 1.39 -12.73 4.96
C GLY A 16 2.31 -11.55 4.64
N GLY A 17 2.61 -11.27 3.37
CA GLY A 17 3.16 -9.98 2.93
C GLY A 17 2.06 -9.17 2.25
N SER A 18 1.87 -7.91 2.62
CA SER A 18 0.84 -7.04 2.04
C SER A 18 1.18 -6.71 0.58
N THR A 19 0.68 -7.57 -0.30
CA THR A 19 0.59 -7.42 -1.76
C THR A 19 -0.30 -6.22 -2.10
N LEU A 20 0.19 -5.30 -2.93
CA LEU A 20 -0.68 -4.37 -3.68
C LEU A 20 -0.92 -4.99 -5.05
N GLN A 21 -1.74 -6.04 -5.09
CA GLN A 21 -2.31 -6.47 -6.34
C GLN A 21 -3.15 -5.29 -6.84
N VAL A 22 -3.06 -4.94 -8.12
CA VAL A 22 -4.10 -4.14 -8.80
C VAL A 22 -5.34 -5.01 -8.84
N ASP A 23 -5.94 -5.18 -7.67
CA ASP A 23 -7.05 -6.03 -7.42
C ASP A 23 -8.27 -5.20 -7.80
N ARG A 24 -8.95 -5.61 -8.87
CA ARG A 24 -10.28 -5.11 -9.20
C ARG A 24 -11.32 -5.60 -8.18
N ARG A 25 -10.94 -5.79 -6.91
CA ARG A 25 -11.83 -6.08 -5.80
C ARG A 25 -12.37 -4.77 -5.26
N SER A 26 -13.58 -4.45 -5.69
CA SER A 26 -14.52 -3.72 -4.86
C SER A 26 -14.56 -4.40 -3.50
N LYS A 27 -14.00 -3.76 -2.47
CA LYS A 27 -14.29 -4.19 -1.10
C LYS A 27 -15.80 -4.11 -0.92
N GLY A 28 -16.43 -5.23 -0.58
CA GLY A 28 -17.85 -5.26 -0.28
C GLY A 28 -18.17 -4.29 0.86
N SER A 29 -18.92 -3.24 0.51
CA SER A 29 -19.80 -2.38 1.33
C SER A 29 -19.47 -2.25 2.82
N GLU A 30 -18.73 -1.20 3.19
CA GLU A 30 -19.11 -0.36 4.33
C GLU A 30 -19.64 0.95 3.75
N ARG A 31 -20.91 1.28 4.00
CA ARG A 31 -21.53 2.54 3.57
C ARG A 31 -20.72 3.72 4.12
N GLY A 32 -20.18 4.55 3.23
CA GLY A 32 -19.87 5.96 3.53
C GLY A 32 -18.45 6.31 4.00
N ARG A 33 -17.44 5.44 3.86
CA ARG A 33 -16.05 5.89 4.07
C ARG A 33 -15.51 6.57 2.81
N SER A 34 -15.49 7.90 2.80
CA SER A 34 -14.63 8.69 1.92
C SER A 34 -13.17 8.60 2.41
N ALA A 35 -12.60 7.40 2.41
CA ALA A 35 -11.20 7.20 2.76
C ALA A 35 -10.34 7.57 1.54
N LEU A 36 -9.48 8.58 1.69
CA LEU A 36 -8.45 8.88 0.70
C LEU A 36 -7.23 7.97 0.94
N PRO A 37 -6.55 7.54 -0.12
CA PRO A 37 -5.44 6.60 0.00
C PRO A 37 -4.27 7.20 0.80
N GLY A 38 -3.62 6.37 1.62
CA GLY A 38 -2.36 6.71 2.26
C GLY A 38 -1.16 6.57 1.31
N LEU A 39 -0.19 7.48 1.42
CA LEU A 39 0.98 7.52 0.52
C LEU A 39 2.29 7.26 1.25
N ASN A 40 3.19 6.56 0.57
CA ASN A 40 4.56 6.34 1.00
C ASN A 40 5.46 6.18 -0.23
N ILE A 41 6.74 6.46 -0.09
CA ILE A 41 7.76 6.30 -1.14
C ILE A 41 8.88 5.38 -0.66
N GLY A 42 9.52 4.69 -1.60
CA GLY A 42 10.67 3.83 -1.32
C GLY A 42 10.80 2.69 -2.33
N PRO A 43 11.84 1.85 -2.18
CA PRO A 43 12.07 0.73 -3.08
C PRO A 43 10.95 -0.32 -3.01
N VAL A 44 10.65 -0.94 -4.13
CA VAL A 44 9.67 -2.03 -4.27
C VAL A 44 10.24 -3.16 -5.09
N VAL A 45 9.68 -4.36 -4.91
CA VAL A 45 9.91 -5.49 -5.80
C VAL A 45 8.65 -5.69 -6.62
N ALA A 46 8.81 -5.90 -7.92
CA ALA A 46 7.71 -6.18 -8.85
C ALA A 46 7.98 -7.49 -9.59
N GLY A 47 6.92 -8.23 -9.94
CA GLY A 47 7.08 -9.45 -10.72
C GLY A 47 5.76 -10.08 -11.13
N VAL A 48 5.86 -11.19 -11.86
CA VAL A 48 4.72 -12.03 -12.25
C VAL A 48 4.60 -13.21 -11.30
N ILE A 49 3.43 -13.42 -10.73
CA ILE A 49 3.11 -14.57 -9.87
C ILE A 49 2.08 -15.46 -10.58
N GLY A 50 2.26 -16.78 -10.47
CA GLY A 50 1.29 -17.78 -10.91
C GLY A 50 1.65 -18.44 -12.24
N ALA A 51 1.71 -19.78 -12.24
CA ALA A 51 2.14 -20.55 -13.41
C ALA A 51 1.06 -20.70 -14.50
N ARG A 52 -0.23 -20.70 -14.12
CA ARG A 52 -1.36 -20.92 -15.05
C ARG A 52 -2.16 -19.66 -15.37
N LYS A 53 -2.16 -18.68 -14.47
CA LYS A 53 -2.81 -17.37 -14.64
C LYS A 53 -1.85 -16.31 -14.11
N PRO A 54 -0.82 -15.94 -14.90
CA PRO A 54 0.18 -14.99 -14.45
C PRO A 54 -0.46 -13.65 -14.10
N GLN A 55 -0.08 -13.10 -12.94
CA GLN A 55 -0.52 -11.79 -12.47
C GLN A 55 0.69 -10.95 -12.10
N TYR A 56 0.77 -9.74 -12.64
CA TYR A 56 1.75 -8.76 -12.20
C TYR A 56 1.33 -8.20 -10.85
N ASP A 57 2.29 -8.10 -9.94
CA ASP A 57 2.05 -7.57 -8.62
C ASP A 57 3.35 -6.95 -8.05
N ILE A 58 3.19 -6.10 -7.03
CA ILE A 58 4.26 -5.38 -6.33
C ILE A 58 4.22 -5.67 -4.83
N TRP A 59 5.40 -5.85 -4.25
CA TRP A 59 5.57 -6.19 -2.84
C TRP A 59 6.80 -5.50 -2.24
N GLY A 60 6.86 -5.48 -0.91
CA GLY A 60 7.96 -4.91 -0.15
C GLY A 60 7.52 -4.08 1.04
N ASN A 61 8.50 -3.57 1.77
CA ASN A 61 8.23 -2.75 2.94
C ASN A 61 7.47 -1.46 2.59
N THR A 62 7.81 -0.83 1.45
CA THR A 62 7.21 0.42 1.01
C THR A 62 5.70 0.30 0.83
N VAL A 63 5.23 -0.77 0.17
CA VAL A 63 3.80 -1.03 -0.04
C VAL A 63 3.08 -1.37 1.26
N ASN A 64 3.76 -2.08 2.18
CA ASN A 64 3.22 -2.36 3.50
C ASN A 64 2.99 -1.05 4.27
N VAL A 65 3.96 -0.13 4.26
CA VAL A 65 3.84 1.17 4.94
C VAL A 65 2.76 2.04 4.31
N ALA A 66 2.65 2.09 2.97
CA ALA A 66 1.55 2.80 2.29
C ALA A 66 0.18 2.27 2.73
N SER A 67 0.01 0.94 2.76
CA SER A 67 -1.21 0.30 3.27
C SER A 67 -1.48 0.65 4.74
N ARG A 68 -0.43 0.85 5.55
CA ARG A 68 -0.61 1.33 6.92
C ARG A 68 -1.08 2.77 6.98
N MET A 69 -0.52 3.67 6.16
CA MET A 69 -0.98 5.06 6.07
C MET A 69 -2.46 5.14 5.71
N ASP A 70 -2.93 4.26 4.81
CA ASP A 70 -4.35 4.13 4.48
C ASP A 70 -5.16 3.63 5.69
N SER A 71 -4.76 2.51 6.31
CA SER A 71 -5.50 1.90 7.42
C SER A 71 -5.52 2.73 8.72
N THR A 72 -4.53 3.60 8.93
CA THR A 72 -4.47 4.54 10.06
C THR A 72 -4.98 5.93 9.69
N GLY A 73 -5.38 6.12 8.43
CA GLY A 73 -5.91 7.36 7.89
C GLY A 73 -7.19 7.81 8.60
N VAL A 74 -7.55 9.07 8.38
CA VAL A 74 -8.85 9.60 8.78
C VAL A 74 -9.66 9.90 7.52
N PRO A 75 -11.00 9.87 7.56
CA PRO A 75 -11.83 10.21 6.41
C PRO A 75 -11.45 11.57 5.80
N ASP A 76 -11.57 11.66 4.48
CA ASP A 76 -11.32 12.86 3.66
C ASP A 76 -9.92 13.46 3.76
N ARG A 77 -8.92 12.70 4.26
CA ARG A 77 -7.53 13.17 4.35
C ARG A 77 -6.54 12.14 3.81
N ILE A 78 -5.57 12.62 3.04
CA ILE A 78 -4.44 11.82 2.55
C ILE A 78 -3.35 11.83 3.62
N GLN A 79 -3.10 10.70 4.26
CA GLN A 79 -2.01 10.56 5.22
C GLN A 79 -0.71 10.14 4.50
N VAL A 80 0.40 10.78 4.83
CA VAL A 80 1.72 10.50 4.25
C VAL A 80 2.79 10.32 5.32
N THR A 81 3.85 9.57 4.98
CA THR A 81 5.07 9.40 5.79
C THR A 81 5.99 10.62 5.72
N THR A 82 6.96 10.74 6.64
CA THR A 82 8.00 11.79 6.61
C THR A 82 8.78 11.86 5.29
N ASP A 83 9.19 10.73 4.71
CA ASP A 83 9.97 10.73 3.46
C ASP A 83 9.15 11.34 2.31
N MET A 84 7.87 10.97 2.22
CA MET A 84 6.94 11.56 1.27
C MET A 84 6.68 13.06 1.55
N TYR A 85 6.59 13.47 2.82
CA TYR A 85 6.48 14.87 3.20
C TYR A 85 7.67 15.69 2.68
N GLN A 86 8.91 15.19 2.82
CA GLN A 86 10.10 15.90 2.36
C GLN A 86 10.06 16.14 0.85
N VAL A 87 9.67 15.13 0.07
CA VAL A 87 9.52 15.23 -1.38
C VAL A 87 8.41 16.22 -1.75
N LEU A 88 7.25 16.14 -1.11
CA LEU A 88 6.10 17.00 -1.43
C LEU A 88 6.33 18.46 -1.02
N ALA A 89 6.93 18.70 0.15
CA ALA A 89 7.27 20.04 0.63
C ALA A 89 8.28 20.73 -0.28
N ALA A 90 9.26 19.99 -0.83
CA ALA A 90 10.19 20.50 -1.82
C ALA A 90 9.51 20.93 -3.14
N ASN A 91 8.34 20.38 -3.43
CA ASN A 91 7.51 20.71 -4.60
C ASN A 91 6.31 21.61 -4.24
N THR A 92 6.42 22.39 -3.17
CA THR A 92 5.46 23.42 -2.73
C THR A 92 4.03 22.93 -2.49
N TYR A 93 3.85 21.64 -2.19
CA TYR A 93 2.58 21.10 -1.71
C TYR A 93 2.29 21.57 -0.27
N GLN A 94 1.00 21.67 0.06
CA GLN A 94 0.56 22.06 1.40
C GLN A 94 0.39 20.83 2.27
N LEU A 95 1.19 20.72 3.34
CA LEU A 95 1.12 19.60 4.28
C LEU A 95 0.95 20.08 5.71
N GLU A 96 0.21 19.31 6.50
CA GLU A 96 -0.04 19.56 7.92
C GLU A 96 0.56 18.42 8.75
N CYS A 97 1.27 18.76 9.83
CA CYS A 97 1.78 17.76 10.76
C CYS A 97 0.60 17.09 11.48
N ARG A 98 0.45 15.78 11.30
CA ARG A 98 -0.52 14.97 12.05
C ARG A 98 0.04 14.56 13.41
N GLY A 99 1.34 14.33 13.48
CA GLY A 99 2.02 13.81 14.67
C GLY A 99 2.37 12.33 14.55
N VAL A 100 2.71 11.75 15.71
CA VAL A 100 3.19 10.36 15.81
C VAL A 100 2.01 9.39 15.79
N VAL A 101 2.10 8.37 14.93
CA VAL A 101 1.12 7.28 14.80
C VAL A 101 1.82 5.95 15.02
N LYS A 102 1.19 5.05 15.79
CA LYS A 102 1.68 3.69 16.01
C LYS A 102 1.37 2.81 14.79
N VAL A 103 2.40 2.34 14.12
CA VAL A 103 2.32 1.53 12.89
C VAL A 103 2.80 0.11 13.18
N LYS A 104 1.95 -0.87 12.86
CA LYS A 104 2.26 -2.30 13.06
C LYS A 104 3.56 -2.68 12.33
N GLY A 105 4.53 -3.21 13.09
CA GLY A 105 5.83 -3.64 12.57
C GLY A 105 6.82 -2.50 12.30
N LYS A 106 6.46 -1.25 12.60
CA LYS A 106 7.35 -0.07 12.51
C LYS A 106 7.51 0.67 13.82
N GLY A 107 6.61 0.47 14.78
CA GLY A 107 6.62 1.23 16.02
C GLY A 107 5.98 2.59 15.81
N GLU A 108 6.59 3.63 16.35
CA GLU A 108 6.10 5.00 16.24
C GLU A 108 6.65 5.67 14.97
N MET A 109 5.77 6.30 14.20
CA MET A 109 6.13 7.01 12.98
C MET A 109 5.52 8.41 12.98
N MET A 110 6.32 9.42 12.66
CA MET A 110 5.81 10.76 12.36
C MET A 110 5.06 10.74 11.03
N THR A 111 3.92 11.44 10.98
CA THR A 111 3.02 11.43 9.82
C THR A 111 2.45 12.82 9.56
N TYR A 112 1.98 13.02 8.33
CA TYR A 112 1.48 14.30 7.83
C TYR A 112 0.19 14.08 7.05
N PHE A 113 -0.63 15.12 6.93
CA PHE A 113 -1.72 15.20 5.98
C PHE A 113 -1.33 16.03 4.78
N LEU A 114 -1.63 15.55 3.58
CA LEU A 114 -1.55 16.32 2.35
C LEU A 114 -2.87 17.07 2.14
N ASN A 115 -2.82 18.40 2.18
CA ASN A 115 -4.00 19.28 2.14
C ASN A 115 -4.22 19.95 0.79
N GLY A 116 -3.18 20.09 -0.04
CA GLY A 116 -3.30 20.79 -1.32
C GLY A 116 -2.06 20.69 -2.20
N GLY A 117 -2.28 20.91 -3.50
CA GLY A 117 -1.23 21.00 -4.51
C GLY A 117 -0.46 22.32 -4.47
N PRO A 118 0.63 22.43 -5.25
CA PRO A 118 1.31 23.69 -5.48
C PRO A 118 0.33 24.73 -6.05
N PRO A 119 0.54 26.04 -5.78
CA PRO A 119 -0.23 27.09 -6.41
C PRO A 119 -0.18 26.94 -7.94
N LEU A 120 -1.32 27.13 -8.60
CA LEU A 120 -1.35 27.23 -10.06
C LEU A 120 -0.52 28.48 -10.46
N SER A 121 0.56 28.26 -11.20
CA SER A 121 1.45 29.31 -11.72
C SER A 121 0.79 30.10 -12.86
#